data_AF-A0A924MDE9-F1
#
_entry.id   AF-A0A924MDE9-F1
#
_cell.length_a   1.000
_cell.length_b   1.000
_cell.length_c   1.000
_cell.angle_alpha   90.00
_cell.angle_beta   90.00
_cell.angle_gamma   90.00
#
_symmetry.space_group_name_H-M   'P 1'
#
loop_
_entity.id
_entity.type
_entity.pdbx_description
1 polymer ?
#
loop_
_entity_poly.entity_id
_entity_poly.type
_entity_poly.pdbx_seq_one_letter_code
_entity_poly.pdbx_strand_id
1 'polypeptide(L)'
;MTYCKHFFVLLIAIICCSTGHTQVDTSFWFAAPAITPGHENKPIVVRMATYSQAADIVISQPANASFIPYTTHLNSNSAITIDLTNQIDLIENKPGNTIKNYGLKITATANISAYYEA
;
A
#
# COMPACT_ATOMS: atom_id res chain seq x y z
N MET A 1 -11.50 15.65 -44.22
CA MET A 1 -11.38 14.36 -43.46
C MET A 1 -10.53 14.48 -42.18
N THR A 2 -9.65 15.48 -42.05
CA THR A 2 -8.72 15.64 -40.91
C THR A 2 -9.40 16.12 -39.61
N TYR A 3 -10.37 17.04 -39.67
CA TYR A 3 -11.06 17.57 -38.49
C TYR A 3 -11.93 16.54 -37.75
N CYS A 4 -12.58 15.62 -38.49
CA CYS A 4 -13.37 14.54 -37.92
C CYS A 4 -12.49 13.56 -37.10
N LYS A 5 -11.24 13.37 -37.51
CA LYS A 5 -10.26 12.51 -36.84
C LYS A 5 -9.78 13.12 -35.51
N HIS A 6 -9.59 14.44 -35.45
CA HIS A 6 -9.22 15.14 -34.21
C HIS A 6 -10.37 15.18 -33.20
N PHE A 7 -11.60 15.38 -33.67
CA PHE A 7 -12.80 15.30 -32.84
C PHE A 7 -12.97 13.91 -32.20
N PHE A 8 -12.74 12.85 -32.98
CA PHE A 8 -12.84 11.47 -32.49
C PHE A 8 -11.76 11.14 -31.43
N VAL A 9 -10.54 11.66 -31.61
CA VAL A 9 -9.46 11.51 -30.61
C VAL A 9 -9.79 12.25 -29.32
N LEU A 10 -10.32 13.46 -29.40
CA LEU A 10 -10.75 14.23 -28.23
C LEU A 10 -11.89 13.53 -27.47
N LEU A 11 -12.85 12.95 -28.20
CA LEU A 11 -13.96 12.19 -27.61
C LEU A 11 -13.45 10.96 -26.83
N ILE A 12 -12.51 10.20 -27.40
CA ILE A 12 -11.89 9.07 -26.72
C ILE A 12 -11.13 9.51 -25.46
N ALA A 13 -10.38 10.62 -25.53
CA ALA A 13 -9.62 11.15 -24.40
C ALA A 13 -10.53 11.53 -23.22
N ILE A 14 -11.72 12.08 -23.50
CA ILE A 14 -12.71 12.43 -22.47
C ILE A 14 -13.34 11.17 -21.86
N ILE A 15 -13.64 10.15 -22.67
CA ILE A 15 -14.27 8.89 -22.21
C ILE A 15 -13.28 8.04 -21.38
N CYS A 16 -11.97 8.12 -21.66
CA CYS A 16 -10.95 7.37 -20.91
C CYS A 16 -10.59 7.99 -19.54
N CYS A 17 -11.19 9.12 -19.14
CA CYS A 17 -10.93 9.75 -17.86
C CYS A 17 -11.81 9.11 -16.76
N SER A 18 -11.44 7.91 -16.29
CA SER A 18 -12.10 7.28 -15.14
C SER A 18 -11.54 7.82 -13.83
N THR A 19 -12.41 8.10 -12.86
CA THR A 19 -12.01 8.46 -11.49
C THR A 19 -11.82 7.19 -10.67
N GLY A 20 -10.56 6.80 -10.48
CA GLY A 20 -10.20 5.76 -9.51
C GLY A 20 -10.41 6.29 -8.09
N HIS A 21 -11.20 5.58 -7.28
CA HIS A 21 -11.29 5.86 -5.83
C HIS A 21 -10.23 5.01 -5.14
N THR A 22 -9.25 5.67 -4.52
CA THR A 22 -8.26 5.02 -3.66
C THR A 22 -8.64 5.30 -2.21
N GLN A 23 -8.34 4.36 -1.31
CA GLN A 23 -8.55 4.61 0.11
C GLN A 23 -7.57 5.69 0.57
N VAL A 24 -8.13 6.74 1.17
CA VAL A 24 -7.38 7.82 1.83
C VAL A 24 -7.86 7.86 3.27
N ASP A 25 -6.96 7.57 4.21
CA ASP A 25 -7.28 7.43 5.63
C ASP A 25 -6.02 7.62 6.50
N THR A 26 -6.20 7.54 7.80
CA THR A 26 -5.17 7.55 8.84
C THR A 26 -4.88 6.16 9.41
N SER A 27 -5.69 5.14 9.07
CA SER A 27 -5.52 3.76 9.55
C SER A 27 -5.80 2.72 8.47
N PHE A 28 -4.87 1.79 8.29
CA PHE A 28 -4.99 0.68 7.34
C PHE A 28 -4.64 -0.65 8.02
N TRP A 29 -5.32 -1.73 7.62
CA TRP A 29 -5.07 -3.07 8.12
C TRP A 29 -4.89 -4.03 6.95
N PHE A 30 -3.79 -4.78 6.96
CA PHE A 30 -3.48 -5.78 5.96
C PHE A 30 -3.23 -7.14 6.60
N ALA A 31 -3.67 -8.20 5.92
CA ALA A 31 -3.28 -9.56 6.19
C ALA A 31 -2.55 -10.07 4.95
N ALA A 32 -1.24 -10.32 5.04
CA ALA A 32 -0.48 -10.77 3.90
C ALA A 32 -0.77 -12.24 3.60
N PRO A 33 -1.14 -12.58 2.35
CA PRO A 33 -1.22 -13.98 1.93
C PRO A 33 0.20 -14.58 1.91
N ALA A 34 0.31 -15.88 2.13
CA ALA A 34 1.55 -16.59 1.85
C ALA A 34 1.60 -16.92 0.35
N ILE A 35 2.67 -16.55 -0.34
CA ILE A 35 2.83 -16.90 -1.76
C ILE A 35 3.38 -18.33 -1.90
N THR A 36 2.84 -19.08 -2.85
CA THR A 36 3.22 -20.46 -3.13
C THR A 36 4.71 -20.54 -3.50
N PRO A 37 5.49 -21.49 -2.93
CA PRO A 37 6.89 -21.69 -3.31
C PRO A 37 7.04 -21.87 -4.83
N GLY A 38 7.99 -21.16 -5.44
CA GLY A 38 8.23 -21.18 -6.89
C GLY A 38 7.68 -19.96 -7.64
N HIS A 39 7.01 -19.03 -6.94
CA HIS A 39 6.68 -17.70 -7.45
C HIS A 39 7.55 -16.62 -6.77
N GLU A 40 7.74 -15.49 -7.46
CA GLU A 40 8.40 -14.32 -6.87
C GLU A 40 7.53 -13.79 -5.71
N ASN A 41 8.14 -13.64 -4.54
CA ASN A 41 7.49 -13.23 -3.28
C ASN A 41 8.37 -12.23 -2.51
N LYS A 42 9.35 -11.65 -3.21
CA LYS A 42 10.34 -10.74 -2.66
C LYS A 42 10.73 -9.74 -3.75
N PRO A 43 10.77 -8.44 -3.45
CA PRO A 43 10.54 -7.86 -2.11
C PRO A 43 9.05 -7.79 -1.75
N ILE A 44 8.76 -7.83 -0.45
CA ILE A 44 7.45 -7.42 0.07
C ILE A 44 7.55 -5.98 0.57
N VAL A 45 6.67 -5.10 0.09
CA VAL A 45 6.77 -3.67 0.34
C VAL A 45 5.44 -3.07 0.76
N VAL A 46 5.54 -1.97 1.50
CA VAL A 46 4.43 -1.05 1.74
C VAL A 46 4.75 0.26 1.05
N ARG A 47 3.81 0.74 0.25
CA ARG A 47 3.92 2.02 -0.45
C ARG A 47 2.91 2.99 0.13
N MET A 48 3.38 4.19 0.43
CA MET A 48 2.59 5.22 1.10
C MET A 48 2.82 6.57 0.45
N ALA A 49 1.78 7.39 0.41
CA ALA A 49 1.88 8.76 -0.08
C ALA A 49 1.05 9.73 0.76
N THR A 50 1.62 10.90 1.02
CA THR A 50 0.97 12.04 1.67
C THR A 50 0.35 12.98 0.64
N TYR A 51 -0.63 13.76 1.09
CA TYR A 51 -1.26 14.83 0.31
C TYR A 51 -0.74 16.19 0.78
N SER A 52 -1.62 17.19 0.90
CA SER A 52 -1.25 18.54 1.32
C SER A 52 -0.75 18.66 2.77
N GLN A 53 -0.82 17.59 3.56
CA GLN A 53 -0.32 17.53 4.94
C GLN A 53 0.82 16.51 5.03
N ALA A 54 1.89 16.86 5.76
CA ALA A 54 2.91 15.89 6.17
C ALA A 54 2.32 14.92 7.21
N ALA A 55 2.91 13.73 7.36
CA ALA A 55 2.46 12.71 8.29
C ALA A 55 3.61 11.97 8.95
N ASP A 56 3.46 11.69 10.24
CA ASP A 56 4.24 10.67 10.94
C ASP A 56 3.49 9.35 10.82
N ILE A 57 4.17 8.32 10.32
CA ILE A 57 3.58 7.04 9.95
C ILE A 57 4.25 5.92 10.75
N VAL A 58 3.44 5.01 11.29
CA VAL A 58 3.89 3.82 12.01
C VAL A 58 3.31 2.57 11.36
N ILE A 59 4.18 1.61 11.01
CA ILE A 59 3.82 0.26 10.58
C ILE A 59 4.09 -0.69 11.76
N SER A 60 3.08 -1.44 12.20
CA SER A 60 3.16 -2.28 13.40
C SER A 60 2.33 -3.55 13.30
N GLN A 61 2.53 -4.50 14.21
CA GLN A 61 1.59 -5.59 14.48
C GLN A 61 1.17 -5.55 15.96
N PRO A 62 -0.01 -4.98 16.28
CA PRO A 62 -0.40 -4.75 17.68
C PRO A 62 -0.50 -6.02 18.54
N ALA A 63 -0.76 -7.17 17.92
CA ALA A 63 -0.91 -8.46 18.59
C ALA A 63 0.34 -9.37 18.51
N ASN A 64 1.43 -8.90 17.90
CA ASN A 64 2.67 -9.65 17.74
C ASN A 64 3.89 -8.78 18.10
N ALA A 65 4.35 -8.89 19.34
CA ALA A 65 5.50 -8.13 19.84
C ALA A 65 6.85 -8.51 19.20
N SER A 66 6.93 -9.64 18.49
CA SER A 66 8.13 -10.05 17.75
C SER A 66 8.33 -9.23 16.47
N PHE A 67 7.27 -8.59 15.97
CA PHE A 67 7.39 -7.67 14.85
C PHE A 67 8.04 -6.36 15.33
N ILE A 68 9.17 -6.00 14.71
CA ILE A 68 9.83 -4.72 14.92
C ILE A 68 9.07 -3.65 14.13
N PRO A 69 8.46 -2.64 14.78
CA PRO A 69 7.72 -1.59 14.08
C PRO A 69 8.63 -0.66 13.26
N TYR A 70 8.09 -0.13 12.17
CA TYR A 70 8.74 0.93 11.39
C TYR A 70 8.06 2.26 11.68
N THR A 71 8.85 3.31 11.89
CA THR A 71 8.35 4.68 12.05
C THR A 71 9.05 5.57 11.04
N THR A 72 8.31 6.44 10.36
CA THR A 72 8.87 7.38 9.40
C THR A 72 8.09 8.69 9.37
N HIS A 73 8.79 9.78 9.06
CA HIS A 73 8.19 11.06 8.76
C HIS A 73 8.15 11.25 7.25
N LEU A 74 6.99 11.58 6.70
CA LEU A 74 6.81 11.87 5.28
C LEU A 74 6.30 13.30 5.09
N ASN A 75 7.09 14.12 4.39
CA ASN A 75 6.72 15.49 4.02
C ASN A 75 5.42 15.51 3.21
N SER A 76 4.74 16.66 3.10
CA SER A 76 3.57 16.81 2.23
C SER A 76 3.91 16.48 0.76
N ASN A 77 2.94 15.98 0.01
CA ASN A 77 3.01 15.67 -1.42
C ASN A 77 4.20 14.76 -1.78
N SER A 78 4.50 13.79 -0.91
CA SER A 78 5.63 12.88 -1.06
C SER A 78 5.15 11.43 -1.05
N ALA A 79 5.96 10.54 -1.61
CA ALA A 79 5.73 9.10 -1.60
C ALA A 79 6.96 8.35 -1.10
N ILE A 80 6.74 7.20 -0.47
CA ILE A 80 7.81 6.34 0.06
C ILE A 80 7.45 4.86 -0.14
N THR A 81 8.48 4.05 -0.34
CA THR A 81 8.41 2.58 -0.32
C THR A 81 9.22 2.08 0.86
N ILE A 82 8.60 1.26 1.71
CA ILE A 82 9.27 0.57 2.82
C ILE A 82 9.35 -0.92 2.48
N ASP A 83 10.57 -1.44 2.43
CA ASP A 83 10.83 -2.87 2.25
C ASP A 83 10.73 -3.61 3.60
N LEU A 84 9.82 -4.57 3.67
CA LEU A 84 9.53 -5.38 4.86
C LEU A 84 10.06 -6.81 4.74
N THR A 85 10.84 -7.12 3.69
CA THR A 85 11.29 -8.49 3.35
C THR A 85 12.05 -9.16 4.49
N ASN A 86 12.76 -8.39 5.33
CA ASN A 86 13.49 -8.92 6.48
C ASN A 86 12.59 -9.46 7.60
N GLN A 87 11.28 -9.15 7.57
CA GLN A 87 10.30 -9.60 8.55
C GLN A 87 9.17 -10.45 7.91
N ILE A 88 9.39 -10.97 6.68
CA ILE A 88 8.38 -11.73 5.91
C ILE A 88 7.76 -12.90 6.69
N ASP A 89 8.56 -13.64 7.45
CA ASP A 89 8.09 -14.79 8.25
C ASP A 89 7.12 -14.39 9.40
N LEU A 90 7.09 -13.10 9.75
CA LEU A 90 6.17 -12.52 10.73
C LEU A 90 4.98 -11.81 10.07
N ILE A 91 4.97 -11.67 8.74
CA ILE A 91 3.94 -10.94 7.99
C ILE A 91 3.04 -11.92 7.22
N GLU A 92 3.60 -12.92 6.55
CA GLU A 92 2.83 -13.89 5.78
C GLU A 92 2.05 -14.86 6.68
N ASN A 93 0.80 -15.12 6.33
CA ASN A 93 -0.03 -16.11 7.01
C ASN A 93 0.36 -17.55 6.65
N LYS A 94 1.51 -18.00 7.18
CA LYS A 94 2.04 -19.37 7.03
C LYS A 94 2.16 -20.12 8.36
N PRO A 95 1.74 -21.41 8.43
CA PRO A 95 0.89 -22.10 7.45
C PRO A 95 -0.53 -21.50 7.42
N GLY A 96 -1.24 -21.72 6.32
CA GLY A 96 -2.64 -21.34 6.19
C GLY A 96 -3.54 -22.07 7.20
N ASN A 97 -4.80 -21.62 7.30
CA ASN A 97 -5.81 -22.18 8.20
C ASN A 97 -5.40 -22.22 9.69
N THR A 98 -4.51 -21.30 10.09
CA THR A 98 -4.09 -21.12 11.48
C THR A 98 -4.31 -19.66 11.84
N ILE A 99 -4.87 -19.40 13.02
CA ILE A 99 -5.01 -18.02 13.52
C ILE A 99 -3.62 -17.49 13.81
N LYS A 100 -3.29 -16.35 13.18
CA LYS A 100 -2.04 -15.63 13.37
C LYS A 100 -2.33 -14.21 13.82
N ASN A 101 -1.48 -13.69 14.70
CA ASN A 101 -1.55 -12.32 15.18
C ASN A 101 -0.78 -11.33 14.26
N TYR A 102 -0.76 -11.62 12.95
CA TYR A 102 0.12 -10.96 11.97
C TYR A 102 -0.56 -9.78 11.25
N GLY A 103 -1.70 -9.29 11.76
CA GLY A 103 -2.37 -8.13 11.18
C GLY A 103 -1.45 -6.91 11.17
N LEU A 104 -1.05 -6.47 9.98
CA LEU A 104 -0.20 -5.31 9.78
C LEU A 104 -1.07 -4.05 9.87
N LYS A 105 -0.80 -3.22 10.87
CA LYS A 105 -1.47 -1.95 11.09
C LYS A 105 -0.57 -0.81 10.67
N ILE A 106 -1.06 0.02 9.75
CA ILE A 106 -0.43 1.31 9.40
C ILE A 106 -1.27 2.41 10.02
N THR A 107 -0.65 3.30 10.81
CA THR A 107 -1.29 4.50 11.36
C THR A 107 -0.53 5.74 10.96
N ALA A 108 -1.25 6.83 10.68
CA ALA A 108 -0.68 8.11 10.29
C ALA A 108 -1.31 9.28 11.06
N THR A 109 -0.56 10.37 11.26
CA THR A 109 -1.08 11.59 11.91
C THR A 109 -1.91 12.48 10.97
N ALA A 110 -1.87 12.22 9.66
CA ALA A 110 -2.70 12.87 8.64
C ALA A 110 -3.12 11.86 7.57
N ASN A 111 -4.08 12.26 6.71
CA ASN A 111 -4.57 11.41 5.63
C ASN A 111 -3.44 11.04 4.66
N ILE A 112 -3.27 9.74 4.44
CA ILE A 112 -2.35 9.16 3.46
C ILE A 112 -3.11 8.17 2.57
N SER A 113 -2.49 7.75 1.47
CA SER A 113 -2.79 6.46 0.85
C SER A 113 -1.73 5.45 1.25
N ALA A 114 -2.12 4.18 1.39
CA ALA A 114 -1.21 3.09 1.70
C ALA A 114 -1.66 1.78 1.04
N TYR A 115 -0.72 1.00 0.52
CA TYR A 115 -0.98 -0.34 0.03
C TYR A 115 0.21 -1.27 0.22
N TYR A 116 -0.10 -2.55 0.41
CA TYR A 116 0.87 -3.65 0.50
C TYR A 116 1.03 -4.31 -0.89
N GLU A 117 2.26 -4.63 -1.26
CA GLU A 117 2.65 -5.27 -2.53
C GLU A 117 3.65 -6.38 -2.21
N ALA A 118 3.45 -7.56 -2.81
CA ALA A 118 4.28 -8.75 -2.66
C ALA A 118 4.56 -9.37 -4.03
#